data_AF-A0A4Q3T7F6-F1
#
_entry.id   AF-A0A4Q3T7F6-F1
#
_cell.length_a   1.000
_cell.length_b   1.000
_cell.length_c   1.000
_cell.angle_alpha   90.00
_cell.angle_beta   90.00
_cell.angle_gamma   90.00
#
_symmetry.space_group_name_H-M   'P 1'
#
loop_
_entity.id
_entity.type
_entity.pdbx_description
1 polymer ?
#
loop_
_entity_poly.entity_id
_entity_poly.type
_entity_poly.pdbx_seq_one_letter_code
_entity_poly.pdbx_strand_id
1 'polypeptide(L)' 'IYATVVKTGRTSIRVHVEAWKRPRNHAKAEAMRVTEGVFTYVAIDEDRKPRTLPGAEP' A
#
# COMPACT_ATOMS: atom_id res chain seq x y z
N ILE A 1 -6.48 -4.68 -7.18
CA ILE A 1 -5.80 -4.33 -5.91
C ILE A 1 -5.85 -2.83 -5.81
N TYR A 2 -6.26 -2.31 -4.65
CA TYR A 2 -6.25 -0.88 -4.35
C TYR A 2 -5.30 -0.63 -3.18
N ALA A 3 -4.60 0.49 -3.18
CA ALA A 3 -3.63 0.82 -2.17
C ALA A 3 -3.69 2.32 -1.85
N THR A 4 -3.74 2.65 -0.56
CA THR A 4 -3.82 4.02 -0.06
C THR A 4 -2.78 4.23 1.03
N VAL A 5 -1.98 5.28 0.93
CA VAL A 5 -1.06 5.69 2.01
C VAL A 5 -1.88 6.24 3.17
N VAL A 6 -1.76 5.63 4.35
CA VAL A 6 -2.50 6.02 5.56
C VAL A 6 -1.64 6.71 6.60
N LYS A 7 -0.30 6.62 6.49
CA LYS A 7 0.64 7.38 7.31
C LYS A 7 1.98 7.51 6.61
N THR A 8 2.60 8.68 6.73
CA THR A 8 3.97 8.95 6.31
C THR A 8 4.81 9.24 7.56
N GLY A 9 5.92 8.55 7.72
CA GLY A 9 6.96 8.84 8.71
C GLY A 9 8.20 9.43 8.04
N ARG A 10 9.31 9.51 8.76
CA ARG A 10 10.57 10.04 8.21
C ARG A 10 11.16 9.14 7.11
N THR A 11 11.21 7.83 7.34
CA THR A 11 11.82 6.84 6.42
C THR A 11 10.86 5.76 5.96
N SER A 12 9.58 5.83 6.36
CA SER A 12 8.62 4.76 6.11
C SER A 12 7.22 5.28 5.84
N ILE A 13 6.42 4.47 5.13
CA ILE A 13 4.98 4.70 4.92
C ILE A 13 4.19 3.50 5.41
N ARG A 14 2.98 3.74 5.90
CA ARG A 14 1.97 2.69 6.08
C ARG A 14 0.97 2.78 4.95
N VAL A 15 0.70 1.66 4.29
CA VAL A 15 -0.20 1.55 3.15
C VAL A 15 -1.30 0.56 3.51
N HIS A 16 -2.55 1.00 3.44
CA HIS A 16 -3.70 0.11 3.49
C HIS A 16 -3.94 -0.44 2.08
N VAL A 17 -3.94 -1.77 1.96
CA VAL A 17 -4.09 -2.49 0.70
C VAL A 17 -5.35 -3.32 0.76
N GLU A 18 -6.11 -3.29 -0.32
CA GLU A 18 -7.31 -4.09 -0.52
C GLU A 18 -7.18 -4.94 -1.78
N ALA A 19 -7.43 -6.24 -1.66
CA ALA A 19 -7.57 -7.12 -2.80
C ALA A 19 -9.06 -7.35 -3.07
N TRP A 20 -9.46 -7.22 -4.34
CA TRP A 20 -10.84 -7.39 -4.79
C TRP A 20 -10.86 -8.43 -5.91
N LYS A 21 -11.89 -9.29 -5.92
CA LYS A 21 -12.17 -10.19 -7.04
C LYS A 21 -13.44 -9.75 -7.76
N ARG A 22 -13.42 -9.90 -9.08
CA ARG A 22 -14.60 -9.74 -9.94
C ARG A 22 -14.87 -11.08 -10.64
N PRO A 23 -16.06 -11.69 -10.48
CA PRO A 23 -16.40 -12.92 -11.19
C PRO A 23 -16.41 -12.70 -12.70
N ARG A 24 -15.73 -13.56 -13.47
CA ARG A 24 -15.66 -13.46 -14.94
C ARG A 24 -16.95 -13.91 -15.64
N ASN A 25 -17.70 -14.83 -15.04
CA ASN A 25 -18.79 -15.55 -15.71
C ASN A 25 -20.19 -15.01 -15.38
N HIS A 26 -20.28 -14.01 -14.51
CA HIS A 26 -21.54 -13.37 -14.15
C HIS A 26 -21.39 -11.87 -14.32
N ALA A 27 -21.82 -11.34 -15.46
CA ALA A 27 -21.76 -9.92 -15.78
C ALA A 27 -22.50 -9.02 -14.76
N LYS A 28 -23.43 -9.61 -13.98
CA LYS A 28 -24.17 -8.93 -12.90
C LYS A 28 -23.58 -9.15 -11.50
N ALA A 29 -22.50 -9.92 -11.35
CA ALA A 29 -21.95 -10.17 -10.03
C ALA A 29 -21.11 -8.98 -9.55
N GLU A 30 -21.38 -8.56 -8.32
CA GLU A 30 -20.68 -7.45 -7.69
C GLU A 30 -19.20 -7.80 -7.42
N ALA A 31 -18.34 -6.80 -7.50
CA ALA A 31 -16.96 -6.95 -7.06
C ALA A 31 -16.96 -7.09 -5.53
N MET A 32 -16.17 -8.03 -5.01
CA MET A 32 -16.06 -8.23 -3.56
C MET A 32 -14.61 -8.15 -3.10
N ARG A 33 -14.40 -7.48 -1.97
CA ARG A 33 -13.11 -7.44 -1.27
C ARG A 33 -12.84 -8.82 -0.68
N VAL A 34 -11.68 -9.39 -0.98
CA VAL A 34 -11.29 -10.74 -0.55
C VAL A 34 -10.30 -10.73 0.61
N THR A 35 -9.50 -9.68 0.72
CA THR A 35 -8.60 -9.47 1.87
C THR A 35 -8.19 -8.01 1.92
N GLU A 36 -7.79 -7.57 3.11
CA GLU A 36 -7.19 -6.27 3.34
C GLU A 36 -6.09 -6.35 4.40
N GLY A 37 -5.19 -5.37 4.41
CA GLY A 37 -4.15 -5.27 5.43
C GLY A 37 -3.41 -3.94 5.38
N VAL A 38 -2.78 -3.59 6.50
CA VAL A 38 -1.90 -2.42 6.58
C VAL A 38 -0.45 -2.90 6.58
N PHE A 39 0.30 -2.45 5.59
CA PHE A 39 1.70 -2.82 5.38
C PHE A 39 2.60 -1.62 5.65
N THR A 40 3.76 -1.87 6.26
CA THR A 40 4.78 -0.84 6.46
C THR A 40 5.89 -1.02 5.43
N TYR A 41 6.15 0.02 4.65
CA TYR A 41 7.25 0.07 3.68
C TYR A 41 8.30 1.04 4.18
N VAL A 42 9.57 0.70 4.01
CA VAL A 42 10.71 1.54 4.42
C VAL A 42 11.51 1.92 3.17
N ALA A 43 11.83 3.19 3.02
CA ALA A 43 12.72 3.66 1.97
C ALA A 43 14.17 3.32 2.35
N ILE A 44 14.88 2.65 1.45
CA ILE A 44 16.23 2.15 1.65
C ILE A 44 17.14 2.78 0.57
N ASP A 45 18.37 3.15 0.93
CA ASP A 45 19.41 3.65 0.01
C ASP A 45 20.29 2.52 -0.55
N GLU A 46 21.31 2.89 -1.33
CA GLU A 46 22.25 1.96 -1.98
C GLU A 46 23.06 1.13 -0.96
N ASP A 47 23.31 1.69 0.23
CA ASP A 47 24.03 1.04 1.33
C ASP A 47 23.11 0.15 2.19
N ARG A 48 21.86 -0.06 1.76
CA ARG A 48 20.82 -0.78 2.50
C ARG A 48 20.42 -0.12 3.81
N LYS A 49 20.60 1.20 3.96
CA LYS A 49 20.19 1.96 5.14
C LYS A 49 18.87 2.71 4.90
N PRO A 50 18.05 2.93 5.95
CA PRO A 50 16.84 3.72 5.83
C PRO A 50 17.14 5.17 5.43
N ARG A 51 16.49 5.66 4.37
CA ARG A 51 16.62 7.05 3.90
C ARG A 51 15.33 7.84 4.10
N THR A 52 15.48 9.16 4.21
CA THR A 52 14.34 10.07 4.34
C THR A 52 13.45 10.06 3.10
N LEU A 53 12.13 10.03 3.28
CA LEU A 53 11.18 10.10 2.18
C LEU A 53 11.24 11.48 1.48
N PRO A 54 10.98 11.55 0.17
CA PRO A 54 10.84 12.83 -0.53
C PRO A 54 9.75 13.69 0.14
N GLY A 55 10.06 14.97 0.42
CA GLY A 55 9.12 15.90 1.04
C GLY A 55 8.95 15.76 2.55
N ALA A 56 9.67 14.85 3.22
CA ALA A 56 9.85 14.94 4.66
C ALA A 56 10.86 16.06 4.94
N GLU A 57 10.36 17.23 5.37
CA GLU A 57 11.20 18.31 5.87
C GLU A 57 12.01 17.83 7.08
N PRO A 58 13.27 18.28 7.24
CA PRO A 58 14.14 17.87 8.33
C PRO A 58 13.65 18.28 9.72
#